data_AF-A0A9N7REP9-F1
#
_entry.id   AF-A0A9N7REP9-F1
#
_cell.length_a   1.000
_cell.length_b   1.000
_cell.length_c   1.000
_cell.angle_alpha   90.00
_cell.angle_beta   90.00
_cell.angle_gamma   90.00
#
_symmetry.space_group_name_H-M   'P 1'
#
loop_
_entity.id
_entity.type
_entity.pdbx_description
1 polymer ?
#
loop_
_entity_poly.entity_id
_entity_poly.type
_entity_poly.pdbx_seq_one_letter_code
_entity_poly.pdbx_strand_id
1 'polypeptide(L)'
;MASSEGFPAVDAQKELNPGIDKDFQVDSVSSNVAATKEIEDQINEAKKLDERKRKEAVQSFKTALIVSGIVVAVAGAVFAIARKMRERNDA
;
A
#
# COMPACT_ATOMS: atom_id res chain seq x y z
N MET A 1 12.95 -54.76 32.35
CA MET A 1 13.26 -53.59 33.19
C MET A 1 12.24 -52.52 32.84
N ALA A 2 11.46 -52.04 33.81
CA ALA A 2 10.39 -51.09 33.58
C ALA A 2 10.98 -49.69 33.35
N SER A 3 10.75 -49.14 32.16
CA SER A 3 11.02 -47.74 31.84
C SER A 3 9.95 -46.87 32.51
N SER A 4 10.33 -46.15 33.55
CA SER A 4 9.48 -45.18 34.23
C SER A 4 9.23 -43.97 33.32
N GLU A 5 8.08 -43.95 32.69
CA GLU A 5 7.52 -42.83 31.93
C GLU A 5 6.97 -41.80 32.93
N GLY A 6 7.87 -41.10 33.61
CA GLY A 6 7.55 -40.02 34.55
C GLY A 6 7.72 -38.65 33.89
N PHE A 7 6.98 -37.65 34.35
CA PHE A 7 7.19 -36.27 33.91
C PHE A 7 8.65 -35.86 34.08
N PRO A 8 9.21 -35.09 33.13
CA PRO A 8 10.58 -34.61 33.24
C PRO A 8 10.74 -33.83 34.54
N ALA A 9 11.85 -34.07 35.23
CA ALA A 9 12.18 -33.33 36.44
C ALA A 9 12.28 -31.84 36.09
N VAL A 10 11.40 -31.04 36.69
CA VAL A 10 11.33 -29.60 36.46
C VAL A 10 12.30 -28.89 37.39
N ASP A 11 13.13 -28.01 36.83
CA ASP A 11 14.08 -27.21 37.61
C ASP A 11 13.37 -25.98 38.19
N ALA A 12 12.82 -26.14 39.39
CA ALA A 12 12.08 -25.10 40.09
C ALA A 12 12.90 -23.82 40.31
N GLN A 13 14.23 -23.90 40.46
CA GLN A 13 15.07 -22.71 40.65
C GLN A 13 15.15 -21.86 39.37
N LYS A 14 15.18 -22.53 38.22
CA LYS A 14 15.22 -21.90 36.90
C LYS A 14 13.89 -21.25 36.55
N GLU A 15 12.77 -21.90 36.87
CA GLU A 15 11.43 -21.39 36.58
C GLU A 15 10.95 -20.29 37.53
N LEU A 16 11.35 -20.32 38.81
CA LEU A 16 11.02 -19.26 39.78
C LEU A 16 11.74 -17.94 39.50
N ASN A 17 12.83 -17.97 38.72
CA ASN A 17 13.65 -16.82 38.39
C ASN A 17 13.80 -16.66 36.87
N PRO A 18 12.75 -16.16 36.18
CA PRO A 18 12.76 -15.99 34.72
C PRO A 18 13.82 -15.00 34.21
N GLY A 19 14.49 -14.25 35.09
CA GLY A 19 15.63 -13.39 34.71
C GLY A 19 16.98 -14.11 34.61
N ILE A 20 17.10 -15.33 35.17
CA ILE A 20 18.34 -16.14 35.16
C ILE A 20 18.38 -17.00 33.90
N ASP A 21 17.24 -17.48 33.44
CA ASP A 21 17.11 -18.27 32.23
C ASP A 21 16.76 -17.36 31.04
N LYS A 22 17.72 -17.12 30.15
CA LYS A 22 17.49 -16.32 28.92
C LYS A 22 17.34 -17.18 27.67
N ASP A 23 17.57 -18.48 27.79
CA ASP A 23 17.49 -19.45 26.70
C ASP A 23 16.08 -20.06 26.65
N PHE A 24 15.11 -19.23 26.29
CA PHE A 24 13.79 -19.71 25.90
C PHE A 24 13.92 -20.27 24.48
N GLN A 25 13.79 -21.59 24.32
CA GLN A 25 13.60 -22.18 23.00
C GLN A 25 12.21 -21.78 22.51
N VAL A 26 12.12 -20.60 21.89
CA VAL A 26 10.97 -20.22 21.09
C VAL A 26 10.97 -21.13 19.87
N ASP A 27 9.86 -21.83 19.65
CA ASP A 27 9.66 -22.66 18.47
C ASP A 27 9.92 -21.80 17.21
N SER A 28 10.86 -22.25 16.39
CA SER A 28 11.28 -21.61 15.14
C SER A 28 10.08 -21.28 14.24
N VAL A 29 9.00 -22.05 14.33
CA VAL A 29 7.75 -21.80 13.60
C VAL A 29 7.09 -20.49 14.04
N SER A 30 7.05 -20.17 15.33
CA SER A 30 6.45 -18.90 15.83
C SER A 30 7.26 -17.67 15.40
N SER A 31 8.59 -17.77 15.42
CA SER A 31 9.45 -16.66 14.99
C SER A 31 9.34 -16.40 13.48
N ASN A 32 9.13 -17.46 12.69
CA ASN A 32 8.93 -17.35 11.24
C ASN A 32 7.57 -16.75 10.89
N VAL A 33 6.51 -17.09 11.63
CA VAL A 33 5.16 -16.53 11.41
C VAL A 33 5.11 -15.04 11.76
N ALA A 34 5.77 -14.63 12.85
CA ALA A 34 5.86 -13.21 13.22
C ALA A 34 6.59 -12.37 12.16
N ALA A 35 7.75 -12.86 11.69
CA ALA A 35 8.50 -12.19 10.63
C ALA A 35 7.74 -12.17 9.30
N THR A 36 7.06 -13.27 8.95
CA THR A 36 6.26 -13.35 7.71
C THR A 36 5.10 -12.37 7.74
N LYS A 37 4.41 -12.24 8.88
CA LYS A 37 3.28 -11.30 9.03
C LYS A 37 3.71 -9.85 8.91
N GLU A 38 4.84 -9.48 9.51
CA GLU A 38 5.40 -8.12 9.41
C GLU A 38 5.80 -7.77 7.97
N ILE A 39 6.35 -8.73 7.21
CA ILE A 39 6.67 -8.55 5.79
C ILE A 39 5.37 -8.42 4.95
N GLU A 40 4.37 -9.23 5.24
CA GLU A 40 3.08 -9.23 4.53
C GLU A 40 2.31 -7.91 4.75
N ASP A 41 2.31 -7.39 5.98
CA ASP A 41 1.70 -6.10 6.32
C ASP A 41 2.37 -4.94 5.58
N GLN A 42 3.71 -4.91 5.53
CA GLN A 42 4.46 -3.91 4.75
C GLN A 42 4.16 -3.97 3.24
N ILE A 43 4.07 -5.18 2.67
CA ILE A 43 3.71 -5.37 1.27
C ILE A 43 2.27 -4.90 1.01
N ASN A 44 1.35 -5.19 1.91
CA ASN A 44 -0.05 -4.78 1.79
C ASN A 44 -0.23 -3.26 1.88
N GLU A 45 0.53 -2.59 2.75
CA GLU A 45 0.55 -1.12 2.83
C GLU A 45 1.14 -0.49 1.56
N ALA A 46 2.26 -1.03 1.05
CA ALA A 46 2.86 -0.57 -0.20
C ALA A 46 1.89 -0.71 -1.39
N LYS A 47 1.18 -1.84 -1.48
CA LYS A 47 0.15 -2.07 -2.51
C LYS A 47 -1.01 -1.08 -2.39
N LYS A 48 -1.50 -0.82 -1.17
CA LYS A 48 -2.57 0.16 -0.94
C LYS A 48 -2.15 1.58 -1.35
N LEU A 49 -0.89 1.96 -1.10
CA LEU A 49 -0.35 3.24 -1.55
C LEU A 49 -0.26 3.33 -3.07
N ASP A 50 0.21 2.27 -3.74
CA ASP A 50 0.30 2.24 -5.20
C ASP A 50 -1.10 2.31 -5.85
N GLU A 51 -2.08 1.58 -5.33
CA GLU A 51 -3.46 1.65 -5.82
C GLU A 51 -4.08 3.04 -5.66
N ARG A 52 -3.84 3.72 -4.53
CA ARG A 52 -4.31 5.09 -4.32
C ARG A 52 -3.70 6.05 -5.35
N LYS A 53 -2.39 5.97 -5.57
CA LYS A 53 -1.69 6.77 -6.57
C LYS A 53 -2.21 6.52 -7.99
N ARG A 54 -2.45 5.25 -8.35
CA ARG A 54 -3.05 4.91 -9.65
C ARG A 54 -4.46 5.46 -9.81
N LYS A 55 -5.31 5.34 -8.78
CA LYS A 55 -6.67 5.90 -8.81
C LYS A 55 -6.65 7.42 -8.97
N GLU A 56 -5.77 8.09 -8.24
CA GLU A 56 -5.60 9.54 -8.33
C GLU A 56 -5.09 9.98 -9.72
N ALA A 57 -4.13 9.25 -10.30
CA ALA A 57 -3.62 9.49 -11.64
C ALA A 57 -4.70 9.32 -12.72
N VAL A 58 -5.56 8.29 -12.61
CA VAL A 58 -6.68 8.10 -13.54
C VAL A 58 -7.72 9.22 -13.40
N GLN A 59 -8.01 9.65 -12.18
CA GLN A 59 -8.95 10.74 -11.92
C GLN A 59 -8.41 12.09 -12.42
N SER A 60 -7.13 12.38 -12.21
CA SER A 60 -6.49 13.60 -12.70
C SER A 60 -6.44 13.61 -14.23
N PHE A 61 -6.14 12.47 -14.87
CA PHE A 61 -6.18 12.34 -16.32
C PHE A 61 -7.59 12.58 -16.90
N LYS A 62 -8.63 12.00 -16.29
CA LYS A 62 -10.03 12.22 -16.71
C LYS A 62 -10.41 13.70 -16.62
N THR A 63 -10.00 14.35 -15.53
CA THR A 63 -10.25 15.78 -15.31
C THR A 63 -9.50 16.63 -16.35
N ALA A 64 -8.22 16.33 -16.59
CA ALA A 64 -7.41 17.03 -17.58
C ALA A 64 -7.99 16.93 -19.00
N LEU A 65 -8.54 15.77 -19.38
CA LEU A 65 -9.19 15.58 -20.67
C LEU A 65 -10.47 16.43 -20.83
N ILE A 66 -11.27 16.55 -19.77
CA ILE A 66 -12.47 17.39 -19.77
C ILE A 66 -12.07 18.87 -19.89
N VAL A 67 -11.10 19.31 -19.09
CA VAL A 67 -10.63 20.70 -19.11
C VAL A 67 -10.01 21.04 -20.47
N SER A 68 -9.21 20.15 -21.06
CA SER A 68 -8.62 20.38 -22.38
C SER A 68 -9.68 20.51 -23.47
N GLY A 69 -10.74 19.70 -23.43
CA GLY A 69 -11.88 19.80 -24.34
C GLY A 69 -12.58 21.16 -24.27
N ILE A 70 -12.81 21.69 -23.06
CA ILE A 70 -13.44 23.00 -22.87
C ILE A 70 -12.59 24.11 -23.48
N VAL A 71 -11.26 24.09 -23.25
CA VAL A 71 -10.35 25.12 -23.78
C VAL A 71 -10.36 25.13 -25.31
N VAL A 72 -10.31 23.95 -25.95
CA VAL A 72 -10.37 23.84 -27.41
C VAL A 72 -11.71 24.34 -27.95
N ALA A 73 -12.82 24.02 -27.29
CA ALA A 73 -14.14 24.50 -27.70
C ALA A 73 -14.26 26.03 -27.61
N VAL A 74 -13.77 26.65 -26.53
CA VAL A 74 -13.75 28.10 -26.36
C VAL A 74 -12.87 28.77 -27.42
N ALA A 75 -11.66 28.25 -27.65
CA ALA A 75 -10.78 28.75 -28.69
C ALA A 75 -11.42 28.65 -30.08
N GLY A 76 -12.09 27.54 -30.38
CA GLY A 76 -12.83 27.35 -31.63
C GLY A 76 -13.97 28.35 -31.80
N ALA A 77 -14.73 28.64 -30.74
CA ALA A 77 -15.82 29.62 -30.78
C ALA A 77 -15.29 31.05 -31.05
N VAL A 78 -14.23 31.46 -30.34
CA VAL A 78 -13.58 32.77 -30.56
C VAL A 78 -13.02 32.85 -31.98
N PHE A 79 -12.37 31.79 -32.46
CA PHE A 79 -11.81 31.71 -33.81
C PHE A 79 -12.90 31.81 -34.89
N ALA A 80 -14.04 31.15 -34.70
CA ALA A 80 -15.17 31.22 -35.63
C ALA A 80 -15.75 32.64 -35.72
N ILE A 81 -15.90 33.33 -34.59
CA ILE A 81 -16.36 34.72 -34.54
C ILE A 81 -15.35 35.64 -35.22
N ALA A 82 -14.06 35.52 -34.89
CA ALA A 82 -13.00 36.33 -35.47
C ALA A 82 -12.90 36.14 -37.00
N ARG A 83 -13.00 34.89 -37.48
CA ARG A 83 -13.04 34.57 -38.92
C ARG A 83 -14.24 35.22 -39.62
N LYS A 84 -15.42 35.15 -39.00
CA LYS A 84 -16.64 35.78 -39.54
C LYS A 84 -16.54 37.30 -39.61
N MET A 85 -15.79 37.94 -38.70
CA MET A 85 -15.53 39.38 -38.77
C MET A 85 -14.54 39.73 -39.89
N ARG A 86 -13.47 38.95 -40.05
CA ARG A 86 -12.46 39.17 -41.09
C ARG A 86 -13.03 39.06 -42.51
N GLU A 87 -13.87 38.05 -42.76
CA GLU A 87 -14.54 37.86 -44.05
C GLU A 87 -15.47 39.05 -44.42
N ARG A 88 -15.98 39.80 -43.43
CA ARG A 88 -16.83 40.99 -43.67
C ARG A 88 -16.06 42.31 -43.75
N ASN A 89 -14.78 42.31 -43.38
CA ASN A 89 -13.95 43.51 -43.38
C ASN A 89 -12.97 43.53 -44.58
N ASP A 90 -12.78 42.37 -45.23
CA ASP A 90 -11.99 42.19 -46.45
C ASP A 90 -12.88 42.16 -47.74
N ALA A 91 -14.19 42.44 -47.63
CA ALA A 91 -15.16 42.57 -48.73
C ALA A 91 -15.73 43.99 -48.78
#